data_AF-A0A291GAL2-F1
#
_entry.id   AF-A0A291GAL2-F1
#
_cell.length_a   1.000
_cell.length_b   1.000
_cell.length_c   1.000
_cell.angle_alpha   90.00
_cell.angle_beta   90.00
_cell.angle_gamma   90.00
#
_symmetry.space_group_name_H-M   'P 1'
#
loop_
_entity.id
_entity.type
_entity.pdbx_description
1 polymer ?
#
loop_
_entity_poly.entity_id
_entity_poly.type
_entity_poly.pdbx_seq_one_letter_code
_entity_poly.pdbx_strand_id
1 'polypeptide(L)'
;MSFYFALKTQSKITTDDILSALTKSDVAALQTDAGTVFYHPGQSLRGVILYETNDGYDIGLNAFTPRIDAYLAREIASVIAKRTQAEVYAEDDELAIPAERIAEYGGEDWIAARENEAQLLMAQSGSQITDQYSTVFGYKRPFALPTSKALSAQDRLSEIDRLMLEGIALQQIDDVEDIYPAQIFTMTFKAPKRRLLDRLKGRPQQDAPPDRHFFTVTEETRTLTPAPMNFGELEVNLVDKSNQTRAITAENLYNHARSLGCREYGFGSFDLTLSGDDFEKIFAEARALSPLA
;
A
#
# COMPACT_ATOMS: atom_id res chain seq x y z
N MET A 1 -6.64 11.64 1.61
CA MET A 1 -6.96 12.60 0.53
C MET A 1 -6.37 12.02 -0.75
N SER A 2 -7.02 12.16 -1.90
CA SER A 2 -6.64 11.36 -3.08
C SER A 2 -6.91 12.08 -4.41
N PHE A 3 -6.11 13.10 -4.69
CA PHE A 3 -5.76 13.54 -6.05
C PHE A 3 -4.24 13.58 -6.16
N TYR A 4 -3.65 13.43 -7.36
CA TYR A 4 -2.19 13.48 -7.44
C TYR A 4 -1.64 14.44 -8.48
N PHE A 5 -2.25 14.55 -9.66
CA PHE A 5 -1.83 15.56 -10.63
C PHE A 5 -3.02 16.28 -11.26
N ALA A 6 -2.96 17.61 -11.26
CA ALA A 6 -3.77 18.45 -12.13
C ALA A 6 -2.91 18.89 -13.32
N LEU A 7 -3.41 18.72 -14.54
CA LEU A 7 -2.70 19.02 -15.78
C LEU A 7 -3.48 20.09 -16.54
N LYS A 8 -2.92 21.30 -16.60
CA LYS A 8 -3.54 22.42 -17.31
C LYS A 8 -3.08 22.45 -18.75
N THR A 9 -4.01 22.27 -19.68
CA THR A 9 -3.76 22.34 -21.12
C THR A 9 -5.05 22.58 -21.90
N GLN A 10 -4.92 23.22 -23.06
CA GLN A 10 -6.02 23.38 -24.02
C GLN A 10 -6.01 22.28 -25.09
N SER A 11 -4.93 21.49 -25.17
CA SER A 11 -4.77 20.42 -26.14
C SER A 11 -5.40 19.12 -25.63
N LYS A 12 -6.15 18.46 -26.50
CA LYS A 12 -6.75 17.16 -26.21
C LYS A 12 -5.81 16.02 -26.54
N ILE A 13 -5.92 14.94 -25.78
CA ILE A 13 -5.20 13.67 -25.98
C ILE A 13 -6.19 12.51 -25.89
N THR A 14 -6.00 11.48 -26.71
CA THR A 14 -6.86 10.29 -26.69
C THR A 14 -6.29 9.20 -25.79
N THR A 15 -7.14 8.25 -25.40
CA THR A 15 -6.72 7.04 -24.66
C THR A 15 -5.66 6.26 -25.42
N ASP A 16 -5.79 6.13 -26.74
CA ASP A 16 -4.83 5.41 -27.58
C ASP A 16 -3.47 6.13 -27.66
N ASP A 17 -3.46 7.47 -27.69
CA ASP A 17 -2.22 8.26 -27.62
C ASP A 17 -1.50 8.04 -26.29
N ILE A 18 -2.24 7.90 -25.20
CA ILE A 18 -1.69 7.60 -23.88
C ILE A 18 -1.10 6.18 -23.89
N LEU A 19 -1.93 5.17 -24.20
CA LEU A 19 -1.52 3.76 -24.18
C LEU A 19 -0.30 3.48 -25.05
N SER A 20 -0.24 4.05 -26.25
CA SER A 20 0.88 3.87 -27.19
C SER A 20 2.19 4.53 -26.73
N ALA A 21 2.13 5.45 -25.77
CA ALA A 21 3.28 6.16 -25.23
C ALA A 21 3.75 5.66 -23.86
N LEU A 22 3.03 4.71 -23.24
CA LEU A 22 3.43 4.06 -22.00
C LEU A 22 4.58 3.07 -22.24
N THR A 23 5.47 2.94 -21.27
CA THR A 23 6.66 2.08 -21.28
C THR A 23 6.27 0.61 -21.26
N LYS A 24 5.19 0.27 -20.54
CA LYS A 24 4.67 -1.08 -20.45
C LYS A 24 3.45 -1.24 -21.35
N SER A 25 3.50 -2.23 -22.24
CA SER A 25 2.42 -2.54 -23.18
C SER A 25 1.27 -3.36 -22.59
N ASP A 26 1.38 -3.79 -21.33
CA ASP A 26 0.36 -4.58 -20.63
C ASP A 26 -0.71 -3.72 -19.94
N VAL A 27 -0.62 -2.39 -20.06
CA VAL A 27 -1.63 -1.46 -19.53
C VAL A 27 -2.91 -1.54 -20.37
N ALA A 28 -4.03 -1.76 -19.69
CA ALA A 28 -5.36 -1.70 -20.28
C ALA A 28 -6.07 -0.41 -19.88
N ALA A 29 -7.06 -0.01 -20.68
CA ALA A 29 -7.94 1.11 -20.37
C ALA A 29 -9.41 0.67 -20.38
N LEU A 30 -10.20 1.23 -19.46
CA LEU A 30 -11.65 1.09 -19.42
C LEU A 30 -12.29 2.48 -19.36
N GLN A 31 -13.23 2.73 -20.26
CA GLN A 31 -14.07 3.92 -20.21
C GLN A 31 -15.18 3.73 -19.17
N THR A 32 -15.31 4.69 -18.25
CA THR A 32 -16.42 4.77 -17.30
C THR A 32 -17.16 6.09 -17.49
N ASP A 33 -18.31 6.27 -16.82
CA ASP A 33 -19.05 7.53 -16.83
C ASP A 33 -18.28 8.67 -16.13
N ALA A 34 -17.32 8.32 -15.26
CA ALA A 34 -16.53 9.27 -14.50
C ALA A 34 -15.26 9.69 -15.24
N GLY A 35 -14.68 8.83 -16.08
CA GLY A 35 -13.45 9.11 -16.81
C GLY A 35 -12.86 7.85 -17.46
N THR A 36 -11.57 7.89 -17.77
CA THR A 36 -10.85 6.73 -18.30
C THR A 36 -10.00 6.11 -17.21
N VAL A 37 -10.19 4.82 -16.92
CA VAL A 37 -9.39 4.07 -15.94
C VAL A 37 -8.29 3.31 -16.67
N PHE A 38 -7.03 3.54 -16.31
CA PHE A 38 -5.85 2.82 -16.80
C PHE A 38 -5.34 1.87 -15.73
N TYR A 39 -5.03 0.62 -16.06
CA TYR A 39 -4.63 -0.38 -15.07
C TYR A 39 -3.73 -1.48 -15.65
N HIS A 40 -2.94 -2.12 -14.79
CA HIS A 40 -2.23 -3.36 -15.10
C HIS A 40 -3.10 -4.55 -14.69
N PRO A 41 -3.59 -5.38 -15.63
CA PRO A 41 -4.40 -6.55 -15.31
C PRO A 41 -3.73 -7.46 -14.28
N GLY A 42 -4.44 -7.77 -13.20
CA GLY A 42 -3.96 -8.65 -12.12
C GLY A 42 -2.92 -8.04 -11.16
N GLN A 43 -2.46 -6.81 -11.39
CA GLN A 43 -1.46 -6.13 -10.55
C GLN A 43 -2.00 -4.86 -9.89
N SER A 44 -2.73 -4.04 -10.64
CA SER A 44 -3.62 -3.03 -10.06
C SER A 44 -4.68 -3.78 -9.20
N LEU A 45 -5.05 -3.42 -7.97
CA LEU A 45 -5.32 -2.07 -7.56
C LEU A 45 -6.59 -1.57 -8.27
N ARG A 46 -6.81 -0.26 -8.21
CA ARG A 46 -7.95 0.37 -8.89
C ARG A 46 -7.57 0.97 -10.22
N GLY A 47 -6.28 0.88 -10.56
CA GLY A 47 -5.72 1.64 -11.63
C GLY A 47 -5.71 3.13 -11.29
N VAL A 48 -5.53 3.89 -12.35
CA VAL A 48 -5.43 5.35 -12.34
C VAL A 48 -6.58 5.88 -13.16
N ILE A 49 -7.36 6.78 -12.58
CA ILE A 49 -8.46 7.41 -13.32
C ILE A 49 -8.01 8.77 -13.86
N LEU A 50 -8.26 8.98 -15.15
CA LEU A 50 -8.08 10.24 -15.83
C LEU A 50 -9.45 10.91 -16.00
N TYR A 51 -9.61 12.05 -15.35
CA TYR A 51 -10.76 12.93 -15.51
C TYR A 51 -10.44 14.02 -16.51
N GLU A 52 -11.37 14.30 -17.40
CA GLU A 52 -11.29 15.49 -18.26
C GLU A 52 -11.97 16.66 -17.54
N THR A 53 -11.28 17.80 -17.48
CA THR A 53 -11.79 19.04 -16.89
C THR A 53 -11.94 20.12 -17.97
N ASN A 54 -12.48 21.27 -17.58
CA ASN A 54 -12.62 22.41 -18.49
C ASN A 54 -11.25 23.01 -18.88
N ASP A 55 -10.24 22.84 -18.04
CA ASP A 55 -8.90 23.42 -18.17
C ASP A 55 -7.80 22.38 -18.42
N GLY A 56 -8.17 21.11 -18.61
CA GLY A 56 -7.25 20.04 -18.97
C GLY A 56 -7.70 18.70 -18.38
N TYR A 57 -6.90 18.16 -17.47
CA TYR A 57 -7.09 16.82 -16.92
C TYR A 57 -6.74 16.74 -15.44
N ASP A 58 -7.46 15.90 -14.69
CA ASP A 58 -7.07 15.47 -13.35
C ASP A 58 -6.74 13.98 -13.35
N ILE A 59 -5.65 13.61 -12.67
CA ILE A 59 -5.24 12.22 -12.46
C ILE A 59 -5.53 11.83 -11.01
N GLY A 60 -6.50 10.92 -10.87
CA GLY A 60 -6.93 10.35 -9.61
C GLY A 60 -6.21 9.06 -9.27
N LEU A 61 -5.73 8.98 -8.03
CA LEU A 61 -5.22 7.78 -7.40
C LEU A 61 -6.02 7.52 -6.12
N ASN A 62 -6.21 6.26 -5.75
CA ASN A 62 -6.76 5.93 -4.44
C ASN A 62 -5.75 6.29 -3.33
N ALA A 63 -6.21 6.69 -2.15
CA ALA A 63 -5.35 6.91 -0.99
C ALA A 63 -4.54 5.66 -0.60
N PHE A 64 -5.08 4.48 -0.91
CA PHE A 64 -4.45 3.17 -0.69
C PHE A 64 -4.12 2.54 -2.04
N THR A 65 -3.17 3.16 -2.74
CA THR A 65 -2.72 2.79 -4.08
C THR A 65 -1.50 1.88 -4.01
N PRO A 66 -1.47 0.74 -4.73
CA PRO A 66 -0.26 -0.06 -4.82
C PRO A 66 0.79 0.70 -5.63
N ARG A 67 2.06 0.40 -5.35
CA ARG A 67 3.22 1.03 -5.99
C ARG A 67 3.13 1.06 -7.52
N ILE A 68 2.56 0.00 -8.11
CA ILE A 68 2.35 -0.10 -9.56
C ILE A 68 1.40 0.97 -10.11
N ASP A 69 0.29 1.24 -9.41
CA ASP A 69 -0.70 2.26 -9.80
C ASP A 69 -0.11 3.67 -9.61
N ALA A 70 0.68 3.88 -8.54
CA ALA A 70 1.39 5.14 -8.33
C ALA A 70 2.43 5.41 -9.44
N TYR A 71 3.14 4.38 -9.91
CA TYR A 71 4.02 4.53 -11.09
C TYR A 71 3.23 4.85 -12.35
N LEU A 72 2.14 4.13 -12.59
CA LEU A 72 1.29 4.34 -13.76
C LEU A 72 0.75 5.78 -13.81
N ALA A 73 0.35 6.36 -12.68
CA ALA A 73 -0.18 7.73 -12.66
C ALA A 73 0.85 8.79 -13.06
N ARG A 74 2.10 8.62 -12.61
CA ARG A 74 3.22 9.50 -12.97
C ARG A 74 3.57 9.38 -14.44
N GLU A 75 3.51 8.16 -14.94
CA GLU A 75 3.76 7.90 -16.34
C GLU A 75 2.70 8.53 -17.23
N ILE A 76 1.42 8.36 -16.90
CA ILE A 76 0.31 9.02 -17.59
C ILE A 76 0.47 10.55 -17.53
N ALA A 77 0.76 11.11 -16.36
CA ALA A 77 1.01 12.54 -16.21
C ALA A 77 2.15 13.03 -17.12
N SER A 78 3.26 12.29 -17.16
CA SER A 78 4.41 12.60 -18.02
C SER A 78 4.08 12.51 -19.51
N VAL A 79 3.33 11.49 -19.92
CA VAL A 79 2.88 11.31 -21.31
C VAL A 79 2.01 12.48 -21.73
N ILE A 80 0.99 12.83 -20.94
CA ILE A 80 0.10 13.95 -21.24
C ILE A 80 0.92 15.24 -21.31
N ALA A 81 1.72 15.56 -20.28
CA ALA A 81 2.53 16.77 -20.25
C ALA A 81 3.44 16.91 -21.49
N LYS A 82 4.10 15.84 -21.91
CA LYS A 82 4.98 15.85 -23.10
C LYS A 82 4.20 16.02 -24.41
N ARG A 83 3.03 15.42 -24.52
CA ARG A 83 2.21 15.43 -25.75
C ARG A 83 1.40 16.72 -25.91
N THR A 84 0.95 17.30 -24.81
CA THR A 84 0.04 18.45 -24.80
C THR A 84 0.67 19.73 -24.27
N GLN A 85 1.95 19.67 -23.87
CA GLN A 85 2.66 20.76 -23.21
C GLN A 85 1.93 21.25 -21.94
N ALA A 86 1.25 20.35 -21.24
CA ALA A 86 0.49 20.69 -20.04
C ALA A 86 1.41 21.14 -18.89
N GLU A 87 0.96 22.12 -18.13
CA GLU A 87 1.52 22.45 -16.82
C GLU A 87 0.97 21.45 -15.79
N VAL A 88 1.85 20.76 -15.08
CA VAL A 88 1.47 19.70 -14.13
C VAL A 88 1.63 20.23 -12.71
N TYR A 89 0.62 20.04 -11.87
CA TYR A 89 0.63 20.46 -10.46
C TYR A 89 0.33 19.24 -9.59
N ALA A 90 1.04 19.08 -8.47
CA ALA A 90 0.58 18.15 -7.45
C ALA A 90 -0.63 18.73 -6.70
N GLU A 91 -1.43 17.86 -6.06
CA GLU A 91 -2.69 18.20 -5.38
C GLU A 91 -2.63 19.48 -4.52
N ASP A 92 -1.53 19.69 -3.80
CA ASP A 92 -1.35 20.80 -2.85
C ASP A 92 -0.29 21.83 -3.29
N ASP A 93 0.26 21.70 -4.50
CA ASP A 93 1.36 22.55 -4.96
C ASP A 93 0.86 23.70 -5.85
N GLU A 94 1.24 24.92 -5.50
CA GLU A 94 0.98 26.12 -6.32
C GLU A 94 1.96 26.24 -7.51
N LEU A 95 3.08 25.51 -7.46
CA LEU A 95 4.13 25.56 -8.46
C LEU A 95 4.01 24.37 -9.41
N ALA A 96 4.12 24.65 -10.70
CA ALA A 96 4.14 23.61 -11.71
C ALA A 96 5.41 22.75 -11.59
N ILE A 97 5.22 21.44 -11.71
CA ILE A 97 6.25 20.42 -11.76
C ILE A 97 6.79 20.36 -13.19
N PRO A 98 8.11 20.52 -13.40
CA PRO A 98 8.71 20.30 -14.70
C PRO A 98 8.46 18.88 -15.19
N ALA A 99 8.18 18.71 -16.48
CA ALA A 99 7.75 17.43 -17.06
C ALA A 99 8.76 16.29 -16.82
N GLU A 100 10.05 16.62 -16.77
CA GLU A 100 11.17 15.73 -16.49
C GLU A 100 11.24 15.27 -15.02
N ARG A 101 10.62 16.01 -14.10
CA ARG A 101 10.61 15.74 -12.65
C ARG A 101 9.34 15.05 -12.17
N ILE A 102 8.34 14.86 -13.03
CA ILE A 102 7.09 14.16 -12.69
C ILE A 102 7.37 12.74 -12.15
N ALA A 103 8.41 12.07 -12.65
CA ALA A 103 8.80 10.74 -12.19
C ALA A 103 9.35 10.74 -10.74
N GLU A 104 9.86 11.87 -10.26
CA GLU A 104 10.40 12.05 -8.90
C GLU A 104 9.29 12.30 -7.87
N TYR A 105 8.16 12.88 -8.31
CA TYR A 105 6.95 12.92 -7.51
C TYR A 105 6.48 11.48 -7.24
N GLY A 106 5.94 11.19 -6.07
CA GLY A 106 5.50 9.85 -5.67
C GLY A 106 6.65 8.95 -5.23
N GLY A 107 7.78 9.56 -4.84
CA GLY A 107 8.93 8.90 -4.22
C GLY A 107 8.66 8.51 -2.76
N GLU A 108 9.73 8.09 -2.07
CA GLU A 108 9.70 7.56 -0.69
C GLU A 108 8.93 8.47 0.29
N ASP A 109 9.11 9.78 0.22
CA ASP A 109 8.46 10.73 1.14
C ASP A 109 6.94 10.83 0.93
N TRP A 110 6.49 10.81 -0.32
CA TRP A 110 5.06 10.80 -0.63
C TRP A 110 4.41 9.48 -0.18
N ILE A 111 5.14 8.38 -0.36
CA ILE A 111 4.72 7.07 0.09
C ILE A 111 4.63 7.02 1.62
N ALA A 112 5.64 7.50 2.33
CA ALA A 112 5.63 7.58 3.79
C ALA A 112 4.47 8.45 4.31
N ALA A 113 4.11 9.53 3.60
CA ALA A 113 2.97 10.36 3.96
C ALA A 113 1.62 9.63 3.78
N ARG A 114 1.45 8.87 2.69
CA ARG A 114 0.24 8.05 2.47
C ARG A 114 0.17 6.87 3.44
N GLU A 115 1.30 6.28 3.79
CA GLU A 115 1.40 5.22 4.81
C GLU A 115 1.05 5.72 6.20
N ASN A 116 1.51 6.91 6.60
CA ASN A 116 1.13 7.51 7.87
C ASN A 116 -0.37 7.83 7.92
N GLU A 117 -0.95 8.30 6.82
CA GLU A 117 -2.39 8.52 6.72
C GLU A 117 -3.17 7.21 6.86
N ALA A 118 -2.70 6.15 6.20
CA ALA A 118 -3.23 4.80 6.33
C ALA A 118 -3.21 4.31 7.80
N GLN A 119 -2.06 4.42 8.47
CA GLN A 119 -1.90 4.00 9.87
C GLN A 119 -2.79 4.80 10.83
N LEU A 120 -2.90 6.13 10.63
CA LEU A 120 -3.77 6.99 11.44
C LEU A 120 -5.24 6.55 11.33
N LEU A 121 -5.68 6.22 10.12
CA LEU A 121 -7.04 5.76 9.87
C LEU A 121 -7.32 4.40 10.51
N MET A 122 -6.34 3.50 10.50
CA MET A 122 -6.43 2.20 11.20
C MET A 122 -6.43 2.37 12.73
N ALA A 123 -5.70 3.36 13.27
CA ALA A 123 -5.68 3.65 14.70
C ALA A 123 -6.98 4.33 15.19
N GLN A 124 -7.62 5.15 14.35
CA GLN A 124 -8.88 5.83 14.69
C GLN A 124 -10.09 4.90 14.76
N SER A 125 -10.00 3.68 14.22
CA SER A 125 -10.99 2.60 14.41
C SER A 125 -11.04 2.01 15.83
N GLY A 126 -10.22 2.50 16.77
CA GLY A 126 -10.12 1.94 18.11
C GLY A 126 -11.35 2.16 19.00
N SER A 127 -11.94 1.06 19.50
CA SER A 127 -12.47 0.81 20.88
C SER A 127 -13.50 -0.32 20.94
N GLN A 128 -14.01 -0.80 19.80
CA GLN A 128 -14.90 -1.97 19.71
C GLN A 128 -14.40 -2.93 18.62
N ILE A 129 -13.19 -3.45 18.80
CA ILE A 129 -12.69 -4.52 17.94
C ILE A 129 -13.03 -5.83 18.63
N THR A 130 -14.21 -6.37 18.35
CA THR A 130 -14.43 -7.81 18.45
C THR A 130 -13.68 -8.48 17.30
N ASP A 131 -13.30 -9.76 17.42
CA ASP A 131 -12.51 -10.49 16.40
C ASP A 131 -13.10 -10.43 14.96
N GLN A 132 -14.35 -9.97 14.81
CA GLN A 132 -15.06 -9.74 13.53
C GLN A 132 -14.77 -8.40 12.85
N TYR A 133 -14.07 -7.45 13.50
CA TYR A 133 -13.70 -6.14 12.91
C TYR A 133 -12.18 -5.97 12.74
N SER A 134 -11.41 -7.03 12.97
CA SER A 134 -9.98 -7.11 12.65
C SER A 134 -9.74 -7.28 11.15
N THR A 135 -10.75 -7.10 10.32
CA THR A 135 -10.70 -7.25 8.87
C THR A 135 -10.97 -5.89 8.23
N VAL A 136 -10.11 -5.48 7.31
CA VAL A 136 -10.38 -4.30 6.49
C VAL A 136 -11.27 -4.78 5.35
N PHE A 137 -12.59 -4.59 5.48
CA PHE A 137 -13.58 -4.86 4.44
C PHE A 137 -13.32 -3.96 3.22
N GLY A 138 -12.40 -4.36 2.34
CA GLY A 138 -11.87 -3.54 1.26
C GLY A 138 -11.19 -2.25 1.75
N TYR A 139 -10.13 -1.78 1.15
CA TYR A 139 -10.15 -1.24 -0.21
C TYR A 139 -11.31 -0.28 -0.53
N LYS A 140 -12.32 -0.07 0.33
CA LYS A 140 -13.54 0.68 0.03
C LYS A 140 -13.43 2.18 0.34
N ARG A 141 -12.42 2.86 -0.20
CA ARG A 141 -12.46 4.32 -0.33
C ARG A 141 -12.51 4.75 -1.79
N PRO A 142 -13.53 5.52 -2.19
CA PRO A 142 -13.65 6.03 -3.55
C PRO A 142 -12.44 6.91 -3.90
N PHE A 143 -12.15 7.02 -5.19
CA PHE A 143 -11.40 8.17 -5.68
C PHE A 143 -12.09 9.42 -5.16
N ALA A 144 -11.34 10.42 -4.69
CA ALA A 144 -11.97 11.68 -4.35
C ALA A 144 -12.63 12.20 -5.64
N LEU A 145 -13.93 12.47 -5.59
CA LEU A 145 -14.62 13.03 -6.74
C LEU A 145 -14.20 14.49 -6.88
N PRO A 146 -13.86 14.97 -8.09
CA PRO A 146 -13.52 16.37 -8.28
C PRO A 146 -14.66 17.22 -7.74
N THR A 147 -14.33 18.12 -6.81
CA THR A 147 -15.25 19.05 -6.15
C THR A 147 -15.88 20.07 -7.11
N SER A 148 -15.54 20.00 -8.41
CA SER A 148 -16.06 20.86 -9.47
C SER A 148 -17.54 20.61 -9.79
N LYS A 149 -18.09 19.44 -9.44
CA LYS A 149 -19.55 19.23 -9.44
C LYS A 149 -20.06 19.44 -8.02
N ALA A 150 -20.90 20.45 -7.82
CA ALA A 150 -21.64 20.69 -6.58
C ALA A 150 -22.71 19.59 -6.38
N LEU A 151 -22.27 18.35 -6.18
CA LEU A 151 -23.13 17.23 -5.81
C LEU A 151 -23.50 17.36 -4.33
N SER A 152 -24.75 17.05 -4.00
CA SER A 152 -25.18 16.93 -2.61
C SER A 152 -24.40 15.80 -1.92
N ALA A 153 -24.30 15.83 -0.59
CA ALA A 153 -23.59 14.77 0.16
C ALA A 153 -24.15 13.36 -0.13
N GLN A 154 -25.46 13.25 -0.40
CA GLN A 154 -26.13 12.00 -0.71
C GLN A 154 -25.80 11.48 -2.12
N ASP A 155 -25.74 12.38 -3.11
CA ASP A 155 -25.36 12.02 -4.48
C ASP A 155 -23.88 11.64 -4.57
N ARG A 156 -23.04 12.30 -3.76
CA ARG A 156 -21.64 11.90 -3.60
C ARG A 156 -21.53 10.48 -3.06
N LEU A 157 -22.25 10.15 -1.99
CA LEU A 157 -22.22 8.80 -1.40
C LEU A 157 -22.70 7.72 -2.39
N SER A 158 -23.73 8.02 -3.18
CA SER A 158 -24.25 7.08 -4.18
C SER A 158 -23.27 6.87 -5.34
N GLU A 159 -22.60 7.94 -5.78
CA GLU A 159 -21.58 7.86 -6.83
C GLU A 159 -20.31 7.14 -6.33
N ILE A 160 -19.96 7.37 -5.08
CA ILE A 160 -18.92 6.62 -4.36
C ILE A 160 -19.24 5.13 -4.37
N ASP A 161 -20.47 4.74 -3.99
CA ASP A 161 -20.90 3.34 -3.96
C ASP A 161 -20.92 2.70 -5.35
N ARG A 162 -21.27 3.44 -6.39
CA ARG A 162 -21.22 2.97 -7.79
C ARG A 162 -19.78 2.72 -8.26
N LEU A 163 -18.89 3.69 -8.08
CA LEU A 163 -17.46 3.54 -8.41
C LEU A 163 -16.80 2.42 -7.61
N MET A 164 -17.28 2.21 -6.39
CA MET A 164 -16.89 1.10 -5.53
C MET A 164 -17.29 -0.26 -6.13
N LEU A 165 -18.52 -0.40 -6.60
CA LEU A 165 -19.01 -1.61 -7.26
C LEU A 165 -18.29 -1.87 -8.60
N GLU A 166 -18.01 -0.83 -9.37
CA GLU A 166 -17.22 -0.92 -10.61
C GLU A 166 -15.79 -1.38 -10.33
N GLY A 167 -15.15 -0.83 -9.29
CA GLY A 167 -13.82 -1.27 -8.85
C GLY A 167 -13.78 -2.73 -8.40
N ILE A 168 -14.81 -3.20 -7.67
CA ILE A 168 -14.94 -4.61 -7.26
C ILE A 168 -15.07 -5.52 -8.49
N ALA A 169 -15.98 -5.18 -9.41
CA ALA A 169 -16.23 -5.94 -10.63
C ALA A 169 -15.01 -6.00 -11.57
N LEU A 170 -14.27 -4.89 -11.67
CA LEU A 170 -13.03 -4.79 -12.46
C LEU A 170 -11.90 -5.70 -11.95
N GLN A 171 -11.86 -5.97 -10.65
CA GLN A 171 -10.70 -6.57 -10.00
C GLN A 171 -10.93 -8.00 -9.55
N GLN A 172 -12.13 -8.55 -9.75
CA GLN A 172 -12.53 -9.86 -9.23
C GLN A 172 -12.23 -10.00 -7.72
N ILE A 173 -12.25 -8.88 -6.99
CA ILE A 173 -12.13 -8.92 -5.55
C ILE A 173 -13.43 -9.55 -5.06
N ASP A 174 -13.35 -10.74 -4.48
CA ASP A 174 -14.52 -11.36 -3.90
C ASP A 174 -15.07 -10.41 -2.84
N ASP A 175 -16.38 -10.17 -2.88
CA ASP A 175 -17.08 -9.25 -1.99
C ASP A 175 -17.02 -9.69 -0.51
N VAL A 176 -16.49 -10.89 -0.28
CA VAL A 176 -16.31 -11.60 1.00
C VAL A 176 -14.85 -11.79 1.42
N GLU A 177 -13.86 -11.39 0.63
CA GLU A 177 -12.45 -11.62 0.97
C GLU A 177 -11.94 -10.61 2.02
N ASP A 178 -11.94 -11.05 3.27
CA ASP A 178 -11.31 -10.33 4.38
C ASP A 178 -9.78 -10.41 4.31
N ILE A 179 -9.11 -9.26 4.47
CA ILE A 179 -7.66 -9.22 4.68
C ILE A 179 -7.38 -9.00 6.15
N TYR A 180 -6.46 -9.80 6.68
CA TYR A 180 -5.92 -9.65 8.01
C TYR A 180 -4.78 -8.61 8.04
N PRO A 181 -4.94 -7.44 8.68
CA PRO A 181 -3.85 -6.52 8.93
C PRO A 181 -2.98 -7.05 10.08
N ALA A 182 -1.77 -7.47 9.76
CA ALA A 182 -0.88 -8.00 10.78
C ALA A 182 -0.38 -6.89 11.71
N GLN A 183 -0.50 -7.11 13.02
CA GLN A 183 -0.05 -6.17 14.04
C GLN A 183 1.42 -6.41 14.39
N ILE A 184 2.15 -5.32 14.64
CA ILE A 184 3.50 -5.39 15.20
C ILE A 184 3.41 -5.51 16.71
N PHE A 185 4.03 -6.56 17.24
CA PHE A 185 4.24 -6.80 18.65
C PHE A 185 5.65 -6.42 19.06
N THR A 186 5.81 -5.90 20.27
CA THR A 186 7.12 -5.56 20.86
C THR A 186 7.37 -6.40 22.10
N MET A 187 8.47 -7.16 22.09
CA MET A 187 9.00 -7.85 23.25
C MET A 187 10.11 -7.01 23.86
N THR A 188 9.82 -6.43 25.02
CA THR A 188 10.79 -5.64 25.78
C THR A 188 11.56 -6.51 26.76
N PHE A 189 12.88 -6.49 26.66
CA PHE A 189 13.76 -7.24 27.56
C PHE A 189 14.21 -6.37 28.72
N LYS A 190 14.15 -6.91 29.94
CA LYS A 190 14.70 -6.22 31.13
C LYS A 190 16.17 -6.58 31.29
N ALA A 191 16.98 -5.58 31.64
CA ALA A 191 18.37 -5.81 32.00
C ALA A 191 18.46 -6.88 33.11
N PRO A 192 19.36 -7.86 32.99
CA PRO A 192 19.48 -8.90 34.00
C PRO A 192 19.80 -8.28 35.36
N LYS A 193 19.07 -8.71 36.40
CA LYS A 193 19.32 -8.23 37.77
C LYS A 193 20.75 -8.55 38.17
N ARG A 194 21.51 -7.51 38.52
CA ARG A 194 22.92 -7.63 38.92
C ARG A 194 23.05 -8.51 40.16
N ARG A 195 23.81 -9.61 40.07
CA ARG A 195 24.07 -10.49 41.21
C ARG A 195 24.99 -9.79 42.21
N LEU A 196 24.81 -10.10 43.51
CA LEU A 196 25.55 -9.46 44.61
C LEU A 196 27.09 -9.60 44.45
N LEU A 197 27.54 -10.77 43.98
CA LEU A 197 28.95 -11.06 43.70
C LEU A 197 29.52 -10.19 42.57
N ASP A 198 28.73 -9.86 41.54
CA ASP A 198 29.17 -9.00 40.44
C ASP A 198 29.22 -7.52 40.85
N ARG A 199 28.40 -7.11 41.84
CA ARG A 199 28.52 -5.80 42.49
C ARG A 199 29.81 -5.68 43.28
N LEU A 200 30.15 -6.71 44.07
CA LEU A 200 31.37 -6.77 44.88
C LEU A 200 32.65 -6.82 44.03
N LYS A 201 32.59 -7.45 42.85
CA LYS A 201 33.73 -7.53 41.91
C LYS A 201 33.84 -6.33 40.96
N GLY A 202 33.04 -5.28 41.14
CA GLY A 202 33.08 -4.08 40.30
C GLY A 202 32.72 -4.31 38.82
N ARG A 203 32.09 -5.44 38.49
CA ARG A 203 31.78 -5.78 37.09
C ARG A 203 30.66 -4.87 36.56
N PRO A 204 30.77 -4.35 35.33
CA PRO A 204 29.75 -3.49 34.75
C PRO A 204 28.40 -4.21 34.68
N GLN A 205 27.31 -3.46 34.84
CA GLN A 205 25.98 -3.99 34.64
C GLN A 205 25.81 -4.27 33.15
N GLN A 206 25.31 -5.45 32.81
CA GLN A 206 25.00 -5.80 31.44
C GLN A 206 23.74 -5.05 31.02
N ASP A 207 23.80 -4.40 29.86
CA ASP A 207 22.65 -3.70 29.29
C ASP A 207 21.53 -4.70 28.96
N ALA A 208 20.30 -4.18 28.89
CA ALA A 208 19.19 -4.97 28.38
C ALA A 208 19.48 -5.36 26.92
N PRO A 209 19.12 -6.59 26.50
CA PRO A 209 18.99 -6.88 25.07
C PRO A 209 18.07 -5.85 24.40
N PRO A 210 18.29 -5.55 23.10
CA PRO A 210 17.38 -4.69 22.37
C PRO A 210 15.98 -5.32 22.33
N ASP A 211 14.97 -4.45 22.29
CA ASP A 211 13.59 -4.87 22.08
C ASP A 211 13.47 -5.62 20.75
N ARG A 212 12.64 -6.67 20.73
CA ARG A 212 12.34 -7.42 19.51
C ARG A 212 10.97 -7.04 19.00
N HIS A 213 10.90 -6.69 17.73
CA HIS A 213 9.65 -6.36 17.05
C HIS A 213 9.31 -7.47 16.07
N PHE A 214 8.05 -7.94 16.08
CA PHE A 214 7.61 -8.98 15.16
C PHE A 214 6.14 -8.87 14.79
N PHE A 215 5.75 -9.46 13.66
CA PHE A 215 4.35 -9.72 13.31
C PHE A 215 4.19 -11.17 12.85
N THR A 216 2.94 -11.61 12.69
CA THR A 216 2.63 -13.00 12.33
C THR A 216 2.00 -13.08 10.96
N VAL A 217 2.42 -14.08 10.17
CA VAL A 217 1.77 -14.50 8.92
C VAL A 217 1.43 -15.98 9.04
N THR A 218 0.17 -16.32 8.84
CA THR A 218 -0.33 -17.69 8.92
C THR A 218 -0.53 -18.23 7.51
N GLU A 219 -0.17 -19.50 7.28
CA GLU A 219 -0.44 -20.21 6.03
C GLU A 219 -1.92 -20.07 5.62
N GLU A 220 -2.17 -19.83 4.33
CA GLU A 220 -3.48 -19.61 3.72
C GLU A 220 -4.26 -18.40 4.24
N THR A 221 -3.67 -17.59 5.12
CA THR A 221 -4.30 -16.35 5.60
C THR A 221 -3.84 -15.18 4.74
N ARG A 222 -4.79 -14.56 4.03
CA ARG A 222 -4.54 -13.32 3.30
C ARG A 222 -4.19 -12.21 4.28
N THR A 223 -2.95 -11.76 4.23
CA THR A 223 -2.35 -10.86 5.21
C THR A 223 -1.91 -9.57 4.51
N LEU A 224 -2.23 -8.43 5.13
CA LEU A 224 -1.58 -7.16 4.85
C LEU A 224 -0.42 -7.01 5.83
N THR A 225 0.82 -7.08 5.34
CA THR A 225 1.99 -6.90 6.22
C THR A 225 2.05 -5.47 6.73
N PRO A 226 2.54 -5.25 7.96
CA PRO A 226 2.79 -3.90 8.43
C PRO A 226 3.98 -3.29 7.67
N ALA A 227 4.01 -1.96 7.61
CA ALA A 227 5.16 -1.22 7.12
C ALA A 227 6.34 -1.35 8.10
N PRO A 228 7.58 -1.52 7.63
CA PRO A 228 8.75 -1.75 8.49
C PRO A 228 9.29 -0.47 9.19
N MET A 229 8.53 0.63 9.24
CA MET A 229 9.06 1.93 9.69
C MET A 229 9.41 1.97 11.18
N ASN A 230 10.61 2.47 11.50
CA ASN A 230 11.06 2.80 12.86
C ASN A 230 11.29 1.62 13.83
N PHE A 231 11.15 0.36 13.38
CA PHE A 231 11.28 -0.81 14.26
C PHE A 231 12.66 -1.50 14.22
N GLY A 232 13.65 -0.96 13.51
CA GLY A 232 14.94 -1.64 13.34
C GLY A 232 14.77 -2.97 12.61
N GLU A 233 15.31 -4.06 13.16
CA GLU A 233 15.12 -5.41 12.61
C GLU A 233 13.71 -5.94 12.98
N LEU A 234 12.82 -6.03 11.97
CA LEU A 234 11.48 -6.58 12.11
C LEU A 234 11.47 -8.06 11.74
N GLU A 235 10.98 -8.90 12.64
CA GLU A 235 10.83 -10.34 12.42
C GLU A 235 9.41 -10.71 12.01
N VAL A 236 9.29 -11.79 11.26
CA VAL A 236 8.02 -12.40 10.88
C VAL A 236 7.94 -13.80 11.45
N ASN A 237 6.92 -14.05 12.23
CA ASN A 237 6.55 -15.38 12.68
C ASN A 237 5.64 -16.02 11.63
N LEU A 238 6.17 -16.98 10.89
CA LEU A 238 5.41 -17.83 9.97
C LEU A 238 4.77 -18.95 10.78
N VAL A 239 3.45 -19.13 10.66
CA VAL A 239 2.68 -20.18 11.34
C VAL A 239 2.06 -21.09 10.29
N ASP A 240 2.44 -22.37 10.31
CA ASP A 240 1.85 -23.38 9.41
C ASP A 240 0.50 -23.90 9.94
N LYS A 241 -0.20 -24.71 9.14
CA LYS A 241 -1.46 -25.36 9.54
C LYS A 241 -1.36 -26.26 10.77
N SER A 242 -0.15 -26.72 11.12
CA SER A 242 0.11 -27.55 12.30
C SER A 242 0.43 -26.71 13.54
N ASN A 243 0.32 -25.38 13.47
CA ASN A 243 0.74 -24.41 14.48
C ASN A 243 2.25 -24.45 14.78
N GLN A 244 3.07 -24.98 13.88
CA GLN A 244 4.52 -24.83 13.96
C GLN A 244 4.88 -23.40 13.58
N THR A 245 5.66 -22.74 14.45
CA THR A 245 6.12 -21.37 14.21
C THR A 245 7.60 -21.29 13.89
N ARG A 246 7.94 -20.54 12.84
CA ARG A 246 9.32 -20.21 12.46
C ARG A 246 9.47 -18.72 12.26
N ALA A 247 10.67 -18.19 12.48
CA ALA A 247 10.98 -16.79 12.31
C ALA A 247 11.82 -16.54 11.05
N ILE A 248 11.51 -15.47 10.34
CA ILE A 248 12.29 -14.94 9.23
C ILE A 248 12.37 -13.40 9.37
N THR A 249 13.31 -12.75 8.69
CA THR A 249 13.31 -11.27 8.62
C THR A 249 12.17 -10.79 7.71
N ALA A 250 11.61 -9.63 8.02
CA ALA A 250 10.60 -8.99 7.17
C ALA A 250 11.15 -8.71 5.76
N GLU A 251 12.43 -8.34 5.64
CA GLU A 251 13.09 -8.14 4.34
C GLU A 251 13.02 -9.39 3.43
N ASN A 252 13.29 -10.57 3.98
CA ASN A 252 13.21 -11.81 3.19
C ASN A 252 11.78 -12.10 2.75
N LEU A 253 10.80 -11.90 3.62
CA LEU A 253 9.38 -12.01 3.26
C LEU A 253 9.01 -11.04 2.13
N TYR A 254 9.42 -9.78 2.24
CA TYR A 254 9.11 -8.75 1.24
C TYR A 254 9.76 -9.04 -0.11
N ASN A 255 11.00 -9.55 -0.13
CA ASN A 255 11.65 -9.99 -1.36
C ASN A 255 10.89 -11.15 -2.00
N HIS A 256 10.40 -12.09 -1.19
CA HIS A 256 9.55 -13.17 -1.68
C HIS A 256 8.23 -12.65 -2.25
N ALA A 257 7.53 -11.78 -1.52
CA ALA A 257 6.28 -11.15 -1.97
C ALA A 257 6.44 -10.40 -3.31
N ARG A 258 7.55 -9.66 -3.48
CA ARG A 258 7.86 -9.02 -4.78
C ARG A 258 8.09 -10.04 -5.89
N SER A 259 8.75 -11.15 -5.61
CA SER A 259 8.99 -12.20 -6.61
C SER A 259 7.71 -12.91 -7.06
N LEU A 260 6.71 -12.99 -6.18
CA LEU A 260 5.37 -13.51 -6.48
C LEU A 260 4.47 -12.48 -7.19
N GLY A 261 4.95 -11.24 -7.36
CA GLY A 261 4.12 -10.16 -7.89
C GLY A 261 3.01 -9.73 -6.95
N CYS A 262 3.15 -9.96 -5.64
CA CYS A 262 2.20 -9.49 -4.64
C CYS A 262 2.06 -7.97 -4.69
N ARG A 263 0.87 -7.48 -4.36
CA ARG A 263 0.59 -6.04 -4.34
C ARG A 263 1.34 -5.38 -3.19
N GLU A 264 2.31 -4.53 -3.53
CA GLU A 264 3.03 -3.67 -2.58
C GLU A 264 2.27 -2.34 -2.46
N TYR A 265 1.73 -2.05 -1.28
CA TYR A 265 1.17 -0.75 -0.92
C TYR A 265 2.27 0.11 -0.33
N GLY A 266 2.48 1.29 -0.92
CA GLY A 266 3.59 2.14 -0.57
C GLY A 266 4.95 1.44 -0.77
N PHE A 267 5.80 1.46 0.26
CA PHE A 267 7.14 0.87 0.31
C PHE A 267 7.23 -0.03 1.55
N GLY A 268 6.87 -1.31 1.38
CA GLY A 268 7.08 -2.34 2.40
C GLY A 268 5.83 -2.87 3.10
N SER A 269 4.62 -2.56 2.63
CA SER A 269 3.40 -3.27 3.02
C SER A 269 2.87 -4.13 1.87
N PHE A 270 2.62 -5.41 2.09
CA PHE A 270 2.21 -6.35 1.04
C PHE A 270 0.86 -6.98 1.36
N ASP A 271 -0.04 -7.04 0.38
CA ASP A 271 -1.18 -7.98 0.38
C ASP A 271 -0.71 -9.31 -0.21
N LEU A 272 -0.54 -10.29 0.67
CA LEU A 272 -0.06 -11.62 0.31
C LEU A 272 -0.93 -12.70 0.94
N THR A 273 -1.09 -13.79 0.20
CA THR A 273 -1.59 -15.07 0.72
C THR A 273 -0.52 -16.10 0.43
N LEU A 274 0.20 -16.55 1.46
CA LEU A 274 1.19 -17.62 1.31
C LEU A 274 0.49 -18.97 1.47
N SER A 275 0.59 -19.84 0.47
CA SER A 275 0.04 -21.19 0.52
C SER A 275 0.87 -22.14 -0.33
N GLY A 276 0.72 -23.45 -0.08
CA GLY A 276 1.39 -24.50 -0.85
C GLY A 276 2.90 -24.29 -0.96
N ASP A 277 3.45 -24.50 -2.16
CA ASP A 277 4.89 -24.45 -2.45
C ASP A 277 5.54 -23.12 -2.06
N ASP A 278 4.83 -21.99 -2.21
CA ASP A 278 5.36 -20.67 -1.86
C ASP A 278 5.54 -20.53 -0.34
N PHE A 279 4.56 -21.03 0.44
CA PHE A 279 4.69 -21.08 1.89
C PHE A 279 5.78 -22.06 2.33
N GLU A 280 5.81 -23.27 1.77
CA GLU A 280 6.79 -24.30 2.14
C GLU A 280 8.23 -23.82 1.91
N LYS A 281 8.46 -23.12 0.78
CA LYS A 281 9.77 -22.57 0.43
C LYS A 281 10.25 -21.56 1.47
N ILE A 282 9.44 -20.55 1.79
CA ILE A 282 9.84 -19.53 2.77
C ILE A 282 9.89 -20.09 4.21
N PHE A 283 9.04 -21.05 4.54
CA PHE A 283 9.05 -21.73 5.84
C PHE A 283 10.29 -22.61 6.04
N ALA A 284 10.79 -23.23 4.98
CA ALA A 284 12.04 -24.00 5.01
C ALA A 284 13.28 -23.13 5.26
N GLU A 285 13.28 -21.90 4.74
CA GLU A 285 14.34 -20.90 4.95
C GLU A 285 14.28 -20.26 6.34
N ALA A 286 13.11 -20.30 7.00
CA ALA A 286 12.89 -19.70 8.31
C ALA A 286 13.52 -20.52 9.46
N ARG A 287 14.02 -19.81 10.48
CA ARG A 287 14.62 -20.44 11.67
C ARG A 287 13.53 -20.89 12.66
N ALA A 288 13.70 -22.06 13.28
CA ALA A 288 12.77 -22.48 14.33
C ALA A 288 12.78 -21.49 15.52
N LEU A 289 11.61 -21.09 16.00
CA LEU A 289 11.51 -20.37 17.27
C LEU A 289 11.76 -21.34 18.41
N SER A 290 12.75 -21.07 19.26
CA SER A 290 12.90 -21.82 20.49
C SER A 290 11.71 -21.50 21.42
N PRO A 291 11.12 -22.50 22.11
CA PRO A 291 9.95 -22.32 22.99
C PRO A 291 10.22 -21.47 24.24
N LEU A 292 11.40 -20.86 24.35
CA LEU A 292 11.85 -20.03 25.46
C LEU A 292 12.72 -18.88 24.91
N ALA A 293 12.10 -17.77 24.56
CA ALA A 293 12.72 -16.45 24.48
C ALA A 293 11.72 -15.42 24.98
#